data_AF-A0A2S5B9E0-F1
#
_entry.id   AF-A0A2S5B9E0-F1
#
_cell.length_a   1.000
_cell.length_b   1.000
_cell.length_c   1.000
_cell.angle_alpha   90.00
_cell.angle_beta   90.00
_cell.angle_gamma   90.00
#
_symmetry.space_group_name_H-M   'P 1'
#
loop_
_entity.id
_entity.type
_entity.pdbx_description
1 polymer ?
#
loop_
_entity_poly.entity_id
_entity_poly.type
_entity_poly.pdbx_seq_one_letter_code
_entity_poly.pdbx_strand_id
1 'polypeptide(L)'
;MDPQELAAQEALDQGTEALQKGDFETAKQAYKRSVDIKQTSIGYYNLGVVQYQLRDLAGAISSFEASIQHTPAEVKPTFPNPDEPTPELTPAQAILADTHTNLGAAYILSQPPNAEKALEHLQKALMMNPDDGEVCYNLAAVLEATGQLDDALIAYERSIKLGIERAAVNVRNISAKILGKRREEEEKGGKTGGSVASQDVSPNSS
;
A
#
# COMPACT_ATOMS: atom_id res chain seq x y z
N MET A 1 -11.36 6.83 35.81
CA MET A 1 -11.16 7.14 34.37
C MET A 1 -11.23 8.66 34.24
N ASP A 2 -10.30 9.26 33.52
CA ASP A 2 -10.30 10.70 33.26
C ASP A 2 -11.56 11.08 32.45
N PRO A 3 -12.34 12.12 32.84
CA PRO A 3 -13.53 12.54 32.09
C PRO A 3 -13.28 12.83 30.61
N GLN A 4 -12.11 13.37 30.25
CA GLN A 4 -11.75 13.61 28.85
C GLN A 4 -11.50 12.31 28.09
N GLU A 5 -10.87 11.33 28.76
CA GLU A 5 -10.63 10.00 28.19
C GLU A 5 -11.93 9.23 27.97
N LEU A 6 -12.87 9.30 28.91
CA LEU A 6 -14.20 8.72 28.74
C LEU A 6 -14.95 9.38 27.58
N ALA A 7 -14.97 10.71 27.51
CA ALA A 7 -15.68 11.43 26.45
C ALA A 7 -15.07 11.19 25.05
N ALA A 8 -13.75 11.05 24.94
CA ALA A 8 -13.09 10.67 23.69
C ALA A 8 -13.48 9.24 23.29
N GLN A 9 -13.46 8.30 24.25
CA GLN A 9 -13.85 6.91 23.99
C GLN A 9 -15.31 6.79 23.56
N GLU A 10 -16.23 7.50 24.21
CA GLU A 10 -17.65 7.53 23.82
C GLU A 10 -17.82 8.03 22.37
N ALA A 11 -17.02 9.02 21.95
CA ALA A 11 -17.03 9.52 20.59
C ALA A 11 -16.47 8.49 19.57
N LEU A 12 -15.45 7.69 19.95
CA LEU A 12 -14.98 6.56 19.15
C LEU A 12 -16.05 5.48 19.00
N ASP A 13 -16.74 5.15 20.08
CA ASP A 13 -17.75 4.09 20.08
C ASP A 13 -18.93 4.50 19.19
N GLN A 14 -19.39 5.75 19.29
CA GLN A 14 -20.39 6.33 18.38
C GLN A 14 -19.95 6.29 16.93
N GLY A 15 -18.69 6.61 16.65
CA GLY A 15 -18.14 6.55 15.30
C GLY A 15 -18.14 5.14 14.73
N THR A 16 -17.79 4.17 15.57
CA THR A 16 -17.77 2.74 15.22
C THR A 16 -19.17 2.20 14.97
N GLU A 17 -20.13 2.58 15.80
CA GLU A 17 -21.54 2.22 15.61
C GLU A 17 -22.10 2.81 14.31
N ALA A 18 -21.80 4.07 14.01
CA ALA A 18 -22.20 4.70 12.75
C ALA A 18 -21.56 4.01 11.53
N LEU A 19 -20.27 3.66 11.63
CA LEU A 19 -19.55 2.95 10.59
C LEU A 19 -20.16 1.57 10.29
N GLN A 20 -20.54 0.82 11.34
CA GLN A 20 -21.23 -0.47 11.19
C GLN A 20 -22.58 -0.35 10.48
N LYS A 21 -23.26 0.79 10.61
CA LYS A 21 -24.50 1.12 9.91
C LYS A 21 -24.27 1.64 8.48
N GLY A 22 -23.01 1.81 8.06
CA GLY A 22 -22.64 2.41 6.78
C GLY A 22 -22.81 3.93 6.73
N ASP A 23 -23.05 4.59 7.87
CA ASP A 23 -23.17 6.05 7.97
C ASP A 23 -21.78 6.68 8.15
N PHE A 24 -21.07 6.80 7.03
CA PHE A 24 -19.71 7.33 7.00
C PHE A 24 -19.62 8.81 7.43
N GLU A 25 -20.66 9.61 7.19
CA GLU A 25 -20.64 11.03 7.56
C GLU A 25 -20.78 11.21 9.08
N THR A 26 -21.69 10.47 9.72
CA THR A 26 -21.80 10.46 11.18
C THR A 26 -20.54 9.87 11.82
N ALA A 27 -20.00 8.78 11.24
CA ALA A 27 -18.75 8.19 11.72
C ALA A 27 -17.59 9.20 11.69
N LYS A 28 -17.43 9.94 10.59
CA LYS A 28 -16.42 10.99 10.43
C LYS A 28 -16.55 12.06 11.51
N GLN A 29 -17.77 12.53 11.78
CA GLN A 29 -18.01 13.56 12.79
C GLN A 29 -17.69 13.06 14.21
N ALA A 30 -18.06 11.82 14.54
CA ALA A 30 -17.79 11.24 15.85
C ALA A 30 -16.28 11.01 16.05
N TYR A 31 -15.58 10.43 15.07
CA TYR A 31 -14.13 10.26 15.16
C TYR A 31 -13.39 11.59 15.21
N LYS A 32 -13.84 12.61 14.46
CA LYS A 32 -13.31 13.96 14.58
C LYS A 32 -13.48 14.52 15.99
N ARG A 33 -14.68 14.39 16.57
CA ARG A 33 -14.93 14.80 17.96
C ARG A 33 -14.01 14.08 18.95
N SER A 34 -13.76 12.78 18.75
CA SER A 34 -12.83 12.04 19.60
C SER A 34 -11.43 12.67 19.57
N VAL A 35 -10.87 12.94 18.39
CA VAL A 35 -9.51 13.48 18.28
C VAL A 35 -9.41 14.94 18.73
N ASP A 36 -10.49 15.71 18.60
CA ASP A 36 -10.60 17.07 19.13
C ASP A 36 -10.59 17.08 20.69
N ILE A 37 -11.12 16.04 21.33
CA ILE A 37 -11.08 15.87 22.79
C ILE A 37 -9.71 15.35 23.24
N LYS A 38 -9.23 14.27 22.62
CA LYS A 38 -7.95 13.63 22.95
C LYS A 38 -7.28 13.10 21.68
N GLN A 39 -6.10 13.65 21.41
CA GLN A 39 -5.28 13.27 20.26
C GLN A 39 -4.64 11.90 20.50
N THR A 40 -5.20 10.86 19.87
CA THR A 40 -4.75 9.46 20.01
C THR A 40 -4.53 8.83 18.64
N SER A 41 -3.60 7.88 18.55
CA SER A 41 -3.35 7.13 17.30
C SER A 41 -4.61 6.45 16.79
N ILE A 42 -5.35 5.75 17.66
CA ILE A 42 -6.58 5.04 17.29
C ILE A 42 -7.67 5.98 16.74
N GLY A 43 -7.86 7.17 17.34
CA GLY A 43 -8.87 8.11 16.87
C GLY A 43 -8.54 8.68 15.50
N TYR A 44 -7.27 9.04 15.28
CA TYR A 44 -6.81 9.50 13.98
C TYR A 44 -6.82 8.40 12.93
N TYR A 45 -6.46 7.17 13.28
CA TYR A 45 -6.56 6.00 12.40
C TYR A 45 -8.01 5.80 11.92
N ASN A 46 -8.97 5.75 12.84
CA ASN A 46 -10.38 5.56 12.51
C ASN A 46 -10.96 6.72 11.67
N LEU A 47 -10.58 7.96 12.00
CA LEU A 47 -10.95 9.12 11.19
C LEU A 47 -10.40 9.01 9.76
N GLY A 48 -9.13 8.64 9.61
CA GLY A 48 -8.48 8.44 8.32
C GLY A 48 -9.15 7.34 7.49
N VAL A 49 -9.51 6.21 8.11
CA VAL A 49 -10.24 5.11 7.44
C VAL A 49 -11.56 5.61 6.86
N VAL A 50 -12.35 6.36 7.63
CA VAL A 50 -13.63 6.87 7.15
C VAL A 50 -13.46 7.93 6.06
N GLN A 51 -12.48 8.82 6.19
CA GLN A 51 -12.16 9.80 5.14
C GLN A 51 -11.75 9.11 3.83
N TYR A 52 -10.98 8.03 3.92
CA TYR A 52 -10.59 7.22 2.77
C TYR A 52 -11.82 6.60 2.08
N GLN A 53 -12.78 6.04 2.84
CA GLN A 53 -14.03 5.53 2.28
C GLN A 53 -14.86 6.62 1.59
N LEU A 54 -14.86 7.83 2.14
CA LEU A 54 -15.51 9.01 1.56
C LEU A 54 -14.74 9.63 0.38
N ARG A 55 -13.60 9.05 -0.02
CA ARG A 55 -12.70 9.56 -1.07
C ARG A 55 -12.08 10.92 -0.76
N ASP A 56 -12.12 11.35 0.50
CA ASP A 56 -11.34 12.47 1.01
C ASP A 56 -9.89 12.00 1.27
N LEU A 57 -9.15 11.80 0.19
CA LEU A 57 -7.79 11.25 0.26
C LEU A 57 -6.82 12.20 0.97
N ALA A 58 -6.99 13.52 0.81
CA ALA A 58 -6.16 14.50 1.47
C ALA A 58 -6.40 14.48 3.00
N GLY A 59 -7.65 14.48 3.44
CA GLY A 59 -8.00 14.34 4.84
C GLY A 59 -7.53 13.01 5.43
N ALA A 60 -7.70 11.90 4.68
CA ALA A 60 -7.25 10.59 5.09
C ALA A 60 -5.73 10.54 5.34
N ILE A 61 -4.93 11.06 4.40
CA ILE A 61 -3.47 11.13 4.54
C ILE A 61 -3.10 11.93 5.79
N SER A 62 -3.68 13.12 5.99
CA SER A 62 -3.40 13.94 7.17
C SER A 62 -3.75 13.23 8.48
N SER A 63 -4.90 12.55 8.54
CA SER A 63 -5.30 11.79 9.72
C SER A 63 -4.39 10.59 9.97
N PHE A 64 -4.01 9.84 8.94
CA PHE A 64 -3.07 8.73 9.12
C PHE A 64 -1.67 9.19 9.54
N GLU A 65 -1.17 10.30 9.02
CA GLU A 65 0.09 10.90 9.48
C GLU A 65 0.01 11.32 10.95
N ALA A 66 -1.11 11.91 11.38
CA ALA A 66 -1.36 12.21 12.78
C ALA A 66 -1.44 10.94 13.64
N SER A 67 -2.03 9.85 13.14
CA SER A 67 -2.05 8.55 13.84
C SER A 67 -0.63 8.07 14.17
N ILE A 68 0.29 8.15 13.21
CA ILE A 68 1.71 7.81 13.41
C ILE A 68 2.34 8.75 14.44
N GLN A 69 2.09 10.05 14.34
CA GLN A 69 2.65 11.04 15.28
C GLN A 69 2.21 10.81 16.73
N HIS A 70 1.00 10.27 16.94
CA HIS A 70 0.44 9.97 18.26
C HIS A 70 0.61 8.49 18.67
N THR A 71 1.38 7.72 17.92
CA THR A 71 1.80 6.37 18.32
C THR A 71 2.94 6.48 19.34
N PRO A 72 2.95 5.68 20.43
CA PRO A 72 4.04 5.70 21.41
C PRO A 72 5.41 5.49 20.74
N ALA A 73 6.41 6.26 21.16
CA ALA A 73 7.70 6.34 20.46
C ALA A 73 8.49 5.02 20.45
N GLU A 74 8.21 4.12 21.38
CA GLU A 74 8.76 2.77 21.47
C GLU A 74 8.19 1.82 20.40
N VAL A 75 7.00 2.11 19.87
CA VAL A 75 6.35 1.33 18.82
C VAL A 75 6.86 1.83 17.47
N LYS A 76 7.75 1.05 16.85
CA LYS A 76 8.36 1.39 15.55
C LYS A 76 8.25 0.23 14.58
N PRO A 77 8.30 0.48 13.26
CA PRO A 77 8.44 -0.59 12.27
C PRO A 77 9.77 -1.31 12.48
N THR A 78 9.71 -2.61 12.71
CA THR A 78 10.87 -3.48 12.90
C THR A 78 10.61 -4.80 12.22
N PHE A 79 11.59 -5.34 11.50
CA PHE A 79 11.48 -6.69 10.96
C PHE A 79 11.39 -7.71 12.12
N PRO A 80 10.48 -8.69 12.06
CA PRO A 80 10.53 -9.82 12.98
C PRO A 80 11.82 -10.62 12.75
N ASN A 81 12.28 -11.30 13.79
CA ASN A 81 13.44 -12.17 13.70
C ASN A 81 13.11 -13.34 12.74
N PRO A 82 13.86 -13.56 11.64
CA PRO A 82 13.56 -14.62 10.67
C PRO A 82 13.74 -16.03 11.25
N ASP A 83 14.47 -16.17 12.35
CA ASP A 83 14.69 -17.46 13.03
C ASP A 83 13.59 -17.80 14.06
N GLU A 84 12.64 -16.88 14.28
CA GLU A 84 11.54 -17.04 15.23
C GLU A 84 10.18 -16.94 14.51
N PRO A 85 9.12 -17.56 15.05
CA PRO A 85 7.77 -17.35 14.54
C PRO A 85 7.42 -15.85 14.59
N THR A 86 6.77 -15.34 13.53
CA THR A 86 6.27 -13.96 13.50
C THR A 86 5.40 -13.71 14.74
N PRO A 87 5.80 -12.79 15.64
CA PRO A 87 5.05 -12.55 16.87
C PRO A 87 3.70 -11.89 16.56
N GLU A 88 2.70 -12.16 17.39
CA GLU A 88 1.44 -11.43 17.33
C GLU A 88 1.67 -9.94 17.64
N LEU A 89 1.11 -9.05 16.81
CA LEU A 89 1.24 -7.62 17.02
C LEU A 89 0.43 -7.18 18.25
N THR A 90 1.03 -6.35 19.10
CA THR A 90 0.26 -5.61 20.11
C THR A 90 -0.76 -4.70 19.42
N PRO A 91 -1.85 -4.28 20.10
CA PRO A 91 -2.83 -3.37 19.50
C PRO A 91 -2.24 -2.10 18.91
N ALA A 92 -1.23 -1.51 19.57
CA ALA A 92 -0.54 -0.33 19.05
C ALA A 92 0.30 -0.63 17.80
N GLN A 93 0.95 -1.79 17.74
CA GLN A 93 1.69 -2.22 16.56
C GLN A 93 0.74 -2.55 15.39
N ALA A 94 -0.39 -3.19 15.65
CA ALA A 94 -1.41 -3.47 14.65
C ALA A 94 -1.96 -2.18 14.03
N ILE A 95 -2.33 -1.20 14.87
CA ILE A 95 -2.77 0.13 14.38
C ILE A 95 -1.67 0.79 13.54
N LEU A 96 -0.41 0.74 13.98
CA LEU A 96 0.70 1.34 13.23
C LEU A 96 0.90 0.64 11.87
N ALA A 97 0.86 -0.69 11.83
CA ALA A 97 0.98 -1.47 10.60
C ALA A 97 -0.16 -1.14 9.62
N ASP A 98 -1.41 -1.16 10.09
CA ASP A 98 -2.60 -0.82 9.29
C ASP A 98 -2.56 0.63 8.80
N THR A 99 -2.10 1.57 9.65
CA THR A 99 -1.93 2.98 9.28
C THR A 99 -0.94 3.12 8.13
N HIS A 100 0.18 2.40 8.18
CA HIS A 100 1.16 2.35 7.08
C HIS A 100 0.56 1.75 5.80
N THR A 101 -0.20 0.65 5.90
CA THR A 101 -0.89 0.05 4.76
C THR A 101 -1.85 1.04 4.10
N ASN A 102 -2.66 1.72 4.90
CA ASN A 102 -3.66 2.67 4.41
C ASN A 102 -3.04 3.95 3.85
N LEU A 103 -1.93 4.45 4.41
CA LEU A 103 -1.16 5.55 3.80
C LEU A 103 -0.63 5.15 2.44
N GLY A 104 -0.11 3.93 2.30
CA GLY A 104 0.31 3.37 1.02
C GLY A 104 -0.77 3.48 -0.04
N ALA A 105 -1.96 2.98 0.29
CA ALA A 105 -3.13 3.02 -0.58
C ALA A 105 -3.61 4.46 -0.87
N ALA A 106 -3.62 5.33 0.13
CA ALA A 106 -4.05 6.72 -0.03
C ALA A 106 -3.10 7.52 -0.93
N TYR A 107 -1.79 7.34 -0.79
CA TYR A 107 -0.77 8.02 -1.59
C TYR A 107 -0.79 7.60 -3.06
N ILE A 108 -1.04 6.33 -3.38
CA ILE A 108 -1.12 5.90 -4.78
C ILE A 108 -2.43 6.36 -5.45
N LEU A 109 -3.50 6.55 -4.68
CA LEU A 109 -4.78 7.04 -5.18
C LEU A 109 -4.88 8.58 -5.21
N SER A 110 -3.98 9.29 -4.54
CA SER A 110 -4.00 10.76 -4.47
C SER A 110 -3.83 11.40 -5.84
N GLN A 111 -4.14 12.70 -5.92
CA GLN A 111 -4.01 13.48 -7.16
C GLN A 111 -3.11 14.70 -6.90
N PRO A 112 -1.87 14.72 -7.43
CA PRO A 112 -1.21 13.65 -8.18
C PRO A 112 -0.86 12.43 -7.30
N PRO A 113 -0.70 11.24 -7.90
CA PRO A 113 -0.28 10.04 -7.17
C PRO A 113 1.18 10.17 -6.72
N ASN A 114 1.49 9.70 -5.51
CA ASN A 114 2.84 9.67 -4.96
C ASN A 114 3.29 8.23 -4.69
N ALA A 115 3.82 7.58 -5.73
CA ALA A 115 4.26 6.20 -5.65
C ALA A 115 5.45 5.99 -4.71
N GLU A 116 6.35 6.98 -4.59
CA GLU A 116 7.53 6.91 -3.72
C GLU A 116 7.10 6.79 -2.25
N LYS A 117 6.21 7.69 -1.80
CA LYS A 117 5.63 7.60 -0.45
C LYS A 117 4.80 6.34 -0.26
N ALA A 118 4.04 5.93 -1.29
CA ALA A 118 3.26 4.72 -1.20
C ALA A 118 4.14 3.48 -0.92
N LEU A 119 5.24 3.33 -1.66
CA LEU A 119 6.23 2.27 -1.43
C LEU A 119 6.86 2.37 -0.03
N GLU A 120 7.25 3.57 0.41
CA GLU A 120 7.85 3.78 1.74
C GLU A 120 6.94 3.28 2.87
N HIS A 121 5.65 3.66 2.85
CA HIS A 121 4.73 3.23 3.89
C HIS A 121 4.41 1.73 3.79
N LEU A 122 4.26 1.16 2.59
CA LEU A 122 4.02 -0.28 2.42
C LEU A 122 5.21 -1.12 2.87
N GLN A 123 6.45 -0.65 2.67
CA GLN A 123 7.64 -1.30 3.21
C GLN A 123 7.63 -1.31 4.74
N LYS A 124 7.23 -0.21 5.39
CA LYS A 124 7.08 -0.15 6.85
C LYS A 124 5.99 -1.08 7.37
N ALA A 125 4.86 -1.20 6.68
CA ALA A 125 3.84 -2.18 7.03
C ALA A 125 4.37 -3.63 6.92
N LEU A 126 5.07 -3.93 5.82
CA LEU A 126 5.67 -5.25 5.57
C LEU A 126 6.76 -5.60 6.60
N MET A 127 7.50 -4.61 7.10
CA MET A 127 8.44 -4.83 8.22
C MET A 127 7.72 -5.38 9.44
N MET A 128 6.52 -4.89 9.75
CA MET A 128 5.78 -5.28 10.96
C MET A 128 5.03 -6.59 10.80
N ASN A 129 4.42 -6.81 9.64
CA ASN A 129 3.73 -8.05 9.33
C ASN A 129 4.14 -8.54 7.93
N PRO A 130 5.24 -9.32 7.82
CA PRO A 130 5.70 -9.85 6.54
C PRO A 130 4.70 -10.78 5.86
N ASP A 131 3.82 -11.41 6.63
CA ASP A 131 2.85 -12.39 6.16
C ASP A 131 1.45 -11.79 5.95
N ASP A 132 1.37 -10.47 5.87
CA ASP A 132 0.14 -9.77 5.50
C ASP A 132 -0.07 -9.80 3.97
N GLY A 133 -1.09 -10.55 3.55
CA GLY A 133 -1.46 -10.66 2.15
C GLY A 133 -1.95 -9.34 1.53
N GLU A 134 -2.61 -8.48 2.29
CA GLU A 134 -3.11 -7.17 1.84
C GLU A 134 -1.96 -6.18 1.63
N VAL A 135 -0.95 -6.20 2.50
CA VAL A 135 0.28 -5.41 2.30
C VAL A 135 0.98 -5.83 1.01
N CYS A 136 1.11 -7.15 0.76
CA CYS A 136 1.69 -7.66 -0.48
C CYS A 136 0.87 -7.25 -1.71
N TYR A 137 -0.45 -7.28 -1.61
CA TYR A 137 -1.36 -6.84 -2.68
C TYR A 137 -1.14 -5.36 -3.02
N ASN A 138 -1.14 -4.50 -2.01
CA ASN A 138 -0.99 -3.07 -2.17
C ASN A 138 0.40 -2.71 -2.72
N LEU A 139 1.45 -3.38 -2.25
CA LEU A 139 2.82 -3.20 -2.78
C LEU A 139 2.86 -3.56 -4.27
N ALA A 140 2.26 -4.69 -4.64
CA ALA A 140 2.19 -5.12 -6.02
C ALA A 140 1.44 -4.12 -6.92
N ALA A 141 0.36 -3.52 -6.43
CA ALA A 141 -0.39 -2.49 -7.16
C ALA A 141 0.44 -1.22 -7.42
N VAL A 142 1.25 -0.80 -6.44
CA VAL A 142 2.15 0.35 -6.60
C VAL A 142 3.30 0.03 -7.58
N LEU A 143 3.87 -1.17 -7.50
CA LEU A 143 4.90 -1.65 -8.43
C LEU A 143 4.36 -1.74 -9.87
N GLU A 144 3.13 -2.23 -10.03
CA GLU A 144 2.45 -2.26 -11.33
C GLU A 144 2.24 -0.85 -11.89
N ALA A 145 1.74 0.08 -11.06
CA ALA A 145 1.51 1.47 -11.45
C ALA A 145 2.79 2.21 -11.85
N THR A 146 3.94 1.77 -11.33
CA THR A 146 5.28 2.33 -11.65
C THR A 146 6.01 1.55 -12.74
N GLY A 147 5.39 0.53 -13.34
CA GLY A 147 5.95 -0.24 -14.45
C GLY A 147 7.00 -1.29 -14.05
N GLN A 148 7.18 -1.54 -12.75
CA GLN A 148 8.05 -2.59 -12.20
C GLN A 148 7.31 -3.93 -12.25
N LEU A 149 7.03 -4.40 -13.47
CA LEU A 149 6.09 -5.50 -13.72
C LEU A 149 6.55 -6.84 -13.16
N ASP A 150 7.84 -7.17 -13.26
CA ASP A 150 8.36 -8.45 -12.74
C ASP A 150 8.26 -8.48 -11.20
N ASP A 151 8.59 -7.39 -10.51
CA ASP A 151 8.45 -7.30 -9.04
C ASP A 151 6.99 -7.30 -8.60
N ALA A 152 6.11 -6.62 -9.36
CA ALA A 152 4.67 -6.65 -9.12
C ALA A 152 4.10 -8.07 -9.22
N LEU A 153 4.56 -8.86 -10.21
CA LEU A 153 4.15 -10.25 -10.37
C LEU A 153 4.52 -11.09 -9.13
N ILE A 154 5.76 -10.99 -8.65
CA ILE A 154 6.24 -11.69 -7.46
C ILE A 154 5.40 -11.31 -6.23
N ALA A 155 5.12 -10.03 -6.04
CA ALA A 155 4.35 -9.53 -4.91
C ALA A 155 2.88 -9.99 -4.95
N TYR A 156 2.23 -9.98 -6.12
CA TYR A 156 0.87 -10.52 -6.25
C TYR A 156 0.83 -12.04 -6.02
N GLU A 157 1.82 -12.80 -6.50
CA GLU A 157 1.90 -14.24 -6.22
C GLU A 157 2.05 -14.53 -4.73
N ARG A 158 2.85 -13.74 -4.01
CA ARG A 158 2.95 -13.81 -2.55
C ARG A 158 1.62 -13.49 -1.89
N SER A 159 0.93 -12.44 -2.34
CA SER A 159 -0.40 -12.06 -1.85
C SER A 159 -1.43 -13.18 -2.00
N ILE A 160 -1.43 -13.91 -3.13
CA ILE A 160 -2.28 -15.10 -3.33
C ILE A 160 -1.95 -16.20 -2.33
N LYS A 161 -0.66 -16.50 -2.13
CA LYS A 161 -0.21 -17.53 -1.15
C LYS A 161 -0.65 -17.20 0.28
N LEU A 162 -0.81 -15.91 0.58
CA LEU A 162 -1.28 -15.39 1.87
C LEU A 162 -2.81 -15.19 1.93
N GLY A 163 -3.56 -15.69 0.95
CA GLY A 163 -5.03 -15.76 1.00
C GLY A 163 -5.78 -14.67 0.22
N ILE A 164 -5.09 -13.77 -0.50
CA ILE A 164 -5.75 -12.73 -1.29
C ILE A 164 -6.05 -13.24 -2.70
N GLU A 165 -7.11 -14.03 -2.84
CA GLU A 165 -7.50 -14.66 -4.12
C GLU A 165 -7.75 -13.65 -5.25
N ARG A 166 -8.23 -12.44 -4.90
CA ARG A 166 -8.48 -11.36 -5.88
C ARG A 166 -7.23 -10.93 -6.65
N ALA A 167 -6.03 -11.19 -6.13
CA ALA A 167 -4.76 -10.94 -6.81
C ALA A 167 -4.55 -11.81 -8.07
N ALA A 168 -5.25 -12.94 -8.21
CA ALA A 168 -5.09 -13.85 -9.35
C ALA A 168 -5.41 -13.20 -10.70
N VAL A 169 -6.36 -12.26 -10.73
CA VAL A 169 -6.68 -11.49 -11.95
C VAL A 169 -5.50 -10.58 -12.32
N ASN A 170 -4.86 -9.97 -11.32
CA ASN A 170 -3.72 -9.07 -11.53
C ASN A 170 -2.50 -9.83 -12.05
N VAL A 171 -2.22 -11.02 -11.51
CA VAL A 171 -1.16 -11.92 -12.02
C VAL A 171 -1.35 -12.18 -13.52
N ARG A 172 -2.56 -12.60 -13.94
CA ARG A 172 -2.85 -12.86 -15.36
C ARG A 172 -2.62 -11.62 -16.23
N ASN A 173 -3.10 -10.45 -15.77
CA ASN A 173 -2.96 -9.20 -16.49
C ASN A 173 -1.48 -8.78 -16.64
N ILE A 174 -0.69 -8.92 -15.58
CA ILE A 174 0.72 -8.53 -15.57
C ILE A 174 1.56 -9.49 -16.40
N SER A 175 1.32 -10.80 -16.33
CA SER A 175 2.02 -11.76 -17.19
C SER A 175 1.80 -11.43 -18.68
N ALA A 176 0.59 -11.02 -19.07
CA ALA A 176 0.31 -10.57 -20.43
C ALA A 176 1.09 -9.28 -20.79
N LYS A 177 1.15 -8.29 -19.88
CA LYS A 177 1.94 -7.06 -20.07
C LYS A 177 3.43 -7.35 -20.24
N ILE A 178 4.01 -8.23 -19.43
CA ILE A 178 5.42 -8.63 -19.50
C ILE A 178 5.73 -9.28 -20.86
N LEU A 179 4.89 -10.23 -21.31
CA LEU A 179 5.06 -10.87 -22.61
C LEU A 179 4.90 -9.90 -23.79
N GLY A 180 4.04 -8.90 -23.66
CA GLY A 180 3.94 -7.81 -24.62
C GLY A 180 5.25 -7.01 -24.71
N LYS A 181 5.74 -6.54 -23.56
CA LYS A 181 6.96 -5.74 -23.47
C LYS A 181 8.20 -6.47 -24.02
N ARG A 182 8.38 -7.76 -23.69
CA ARG A 182 9.50 -8.57 -24.21
C ARG A 182 9.47 -8.70 -25.73
N ARG A 183 8.28 -8.94 -26.32
CA ARG A 183 8.12 -8.99 -27.79
C ARG A 183 8.47 -7.66 -28.45
N GLU A 184 8.01 -6.55 -27.88
CA GLU A 184 8.36 -5.22 -28.39
C GLU A 184 9.87 -4.93 -28.33
N GLU A 185 10.55 -5.39 -27.29
CA GLU A 185 12.00 -5.25 -27.13
C GLU A 185 12.77 -6.11 -28.15
N GLU A 186 12.32 -7.35 -28.38
CA GLU A 186 12.88 -8.25 -29.40
C GLU A 186 12.73 -7.69 -30.83
N GLU A 187 11.55 -7.16 -31.16
CA GLU A 187 11.29 -6.53 -32.46
C GLU A 187 12.14 -5.27 -32.69
N LYS A 188 12.38 -4.48 -31.64
CA LYS A 188 13.27 -3.31 -31.70
C LYS A 188 14.74 -3.72 -31.84
N GLY A 189 15.18 -4.73 -31.09
CA GLY A 189 16.56 -5.25 -31.15
C GLY A 189 16.90 -5.90 -32.50
N GLY A 190 15.95 -6.66 -33.07
CA GLY A 190 16.10 -7.28 -34.39
C GLY A 190 16.21 -6.27 -35.54
N LYS A 191 15.52 -5.13 -35.45
CA LYS A 191 15.64 -4.05 -36.45
C LYS A 191 16.97 -3.30 -36.39
N THR A 192 17.60 -3.18 -35.21
CA THR A 192 18.92 -2.55 -35.07
C THR A 192 20.09 -3.46 -35.46
N GLY A 193 19.92 -4.79 -35.44
CA GLY A 193 20.95 -5.76 -35.82
C GLY A 193 21.06 -6.08 -37.32
N GLY A 194 20.09 -5.64 -38.13
CA GLY A 194 19.98 -6.00 -39.55
C GLY A 194 20.72 -5.12 -40.57
N SER A 195 21.53 -4.13 -40.14
CA SER A 195 22.15 -3.14 -41.05
C SER A 195 23.67 -3.30 -41.25
N VAL A 196 24.20 -4.52 -41.27
CA VAL A 196 25.59 -4.76 -41.73
C VAL A 196 25.68 -6.02 -42.62
N ALA A 197 25.37 -5.85 -43.91
CA ALA A 197 25.92 -6.56 -45.07
C ALA A 197 25.07 -6.10 -46.28
N SER A 198 25.60 -5.46 -47.31
CA SER A 198 26.59 -6.06 -48.22
C SER A 198 27.20 -4.94 -49.08
N GLN A 199 28.52 -4.76 -49.04
CA GLN A 199 29.24 -4.24 -50.19
C GLN A 199 30.03 -5.40 -50.78
N ASP A 200 29.39 -6.06 -51.75
CA ASP A 200 30.07 -6.86 -52.75
C ASP A 200 31.04 -5.96 -53.52
N VAL A 201 32.34 -6.28 -53.49
CA VAL A 201 33.24 -5.96 -54.59
C VAL A 201 34.03 -7.23 -54.91
N SER A 202 33.79 -7.73 -56.11
CA SER A 202 34.20 -9.00 -56.70
C SER A 202 35.72 -9.23 -56.73
N PRO A 203 36.17 -10.50 -56.86
CA PRO A 203 37.58 -10.81 -57.06
C PRO A 203 37.94 -10.60 -58.54
N ASN A 204 39.03 -9.88 -58.81
CA ASN A 204 39.63 -9.85 -60.14
C ASN A 204 40.92 -10.67 -60.12
N SER A 205 40.94 -11.74 -60.90
CA SER A 205 42.09 -12.58 -61.19
C SER A 205 42.60 -12.25 -62.60
N SER A 206 43.84 -11.78 -62.70
CA SER A 206 44.80 -12.05 -63.80
C SER A 206 46.16 -11.48 -63.42
#